data_AF-A0A9N8EZR8-F1
#
_entry.id   AF-A0A9N8EZR8-F1
#
_cell.length_a   1.000
_cell.length_b   1.000
_cell.length_c   1.000
_cell.angle_alpha   90.00
_cell.angle_beta   90.00
_cell.angle_gamma   90.00
#
_symmetry.space_group_name_H-M   'P 1'
#
loop_
_entity.id
_entity.type
_entity.pdbx_description
1 polymer ?
#
loop_
_entity_poly.entity_id
_entity_poly.type
_entity_poly.pdbx_seq_one_letter_code
_entity_poly.pdbx_strand_id
1 'polypeptide(L)'
;LVVTSHNISRPAWGTISTKNGQKYLHVKSWELGVFVSPDTVGVKKLVPFVDGNQAPGTATVPMPFQTQALERYSDKDEPWAWDKTYDTPDREGYHSLQEAMNEPHE
;
A
#
# COMPACT_ATOMS: atom_id res chain seq x y z
N LEU A 1 -2.23 12.27 -4.46
CA LEU A 1 -1.33 11.19 -3.99
C LEU A 1 -1.28 11.25 -2.47
N VAL A 2 -1.36 10.11 -1.79
CA VAL A 2 -1.11 10.00 -0.35
C VAL A 2 0.09 9.07 -0.17
N VAL A 3 1.09 9.51 0.58
CA VAL A 3 2.18 8.66 1.07
C VAL A 3 2.09 8.67 2.58
N THR A 4 1.99 7.49 3.20
CA THR A 4 1.56 7.40 4.59
C THR A 4 2.07 6.13 5.27
N SER A 5 2.22 6.19 6.60
CA SER A 5 2.48 5.01 7.44
C SER A 5 1.24 4.13 7.65
N HIS A 6 0.05 4.62 7.29
CA HIS A 6 -1.21 3.91 7.51
C HIS A 6 -1.30 2.64 6.66
N ASN A 7 -1.18 1.48 7.29
CA ASN A 7 -1.63 0.21 6.71
C ASN A 7 -3.16 0.18 6.56
N ILE A 8 -3.68 -0.77 5.77
CA ILE A 8 -5.14 -0.97 5.59
C ILE A 8 -5.73 -1.62 6.85
N SER A 9 -5.99 -0.81 7.87
CA SER A 9 -6.48 -1.29 9.16
C SER A 9 -7.40 -0.29 9.86
N ARG A 10 -8.32 -0.80 10.69
CA ARG A 10 -9.19 0.03 11.54
C ARG A 10 -8.41 0.86 12.57
N PRO A 11 -7.35 0.34 13.22
CA PRO A 11 -6.56 1.16 14.15
C PRO A 11 -5.95 2.40 13.51
N ALA A 12 -5.44 2.28 12.28
CA ALA A 12 -4.83 3.38 11.55
C ALA A 12 -5.87 4.38 11.01
N TRP A 13 -6.90 3.89 10.31
CA TRP A 13 -7.90 4.76 9.64
C TRP A 13 -9.07 5.20 10.54
N GLY A 14 -9.23 4.52 11.66
CA GLY A 14 -10.33 4.72 12.59
C GLY A 14 -11.61 3.97 12.21
N THR A 15 -12.58 4.05 13.12
CA THR A 15 -13.93 3.48 12.93
C THR A 15 -14.97 4.48 13.40
N ILE A 16 -16.01 4.67 12.61
CA ILE A 16 -17.15 5.52 12.96
C ILE A 16 -18.10 4.71 13.85
N SER A 17 -18.43 5.25 15.01
CA SER A 17 -19.45 4.68 15.91
C SER A 17 -20.48 5.75 16.28
N THR A 18 -21.70 5.32 16.58
CA THR A 18 -22.77 6.22 17.04
C THR A 18 -23.13 5.86 18.47
N LYS A 19 -23.14 6.85 19.37
CA LYS A 19 -23.58 6.69 20.75
C LYS A 19 -24.47 7.87 21.13
N ASN A 20 -25.68 7.59 21.62
CA ASN A 20 -26.67 8.60 22.01
C ASN A 20 -26.96 9.64 20.90
N GLY A 21 -27.05 9.19 19.64
CA GLY A 21 -27.27 10.06 18.48
C GLY A 21 -26.05 10.86 18.01
N GLN A 22 -24.94 10.83 18.74
CA GLN A 22 -23.67 11.47 18.36
C GLN A 22 -22.75 10.49 17.64
N LYS A 23 -22.06 10.96 16.59
CA LYS A 23 -21.08 10.19 15.84
C LYS A 23 -19.67 10.48 16.35
N TYR A 24 -18.89 9.43 16.51
CA TYR A 24 -17.50 9.47 16.97
C TYR A 24 -16.61 8.74 15.96
N LEU A 25 -15.47 9.34 15.64
CA LEU A 25 -14.39 8.66 14.91
C LEU A 25 -13.34 8.20 15.93
N HIS A 26 -13.13 6.90 16.03
CA HIS A 26 -12.17 6.33 16.96
C HIS A 26 -10.95 5.79 16.21
N VAL A 27 -9.80 6.43 16.40
CA VAL A 27 -8.48 6.03 15.86
C VAL A 27 -7.63 5.48 17.01
N LYS A 28 -6.88 4.39 16.77
CA LYS A 28 -6.14 3.67 17.83
C LYS A 28 -4.61 3.68 17.65
N SER A 29 -4.12 4.13 16.50
CA SER A 29 -2.68 4.21 16.20
C SER A 29 -2.24 5.64 15.95
N TRP A 30 -0.96 5.93 16.24
CA TRP A 30 -0.30 7.15 15.81
C TRP A 30 0.28 6.92 14.42
N GLU A 31 -0.19 7.68 13.45
CA GLU A 31 0.19 7.52 12.06
C GLU A 31 0.36 8.89 11.42
N LEU A 32 1.21 8.99 10.40
CA LEU A 32 1.49 10.25 9.70
C LEU A 32 1.64 10.01 8.20
N GLY A 33 1.22 10.99 7.40
CA GLY A 33 1.37 10.96 5.96
C GLY A 33 1.32 12.35 5.35
N VAL A 34 1.73 12.43 4.09
CA VAL A 34 1.66 13.64 3.27
C VAL A 34 0.64 13.41 2.16
N PHE A 35 -0.24 14.40 1.99
CA PHE A 35 -1.19 14.45 0.88
C PHE A 35 -0.76 15.52 -0.11
N VAL A 36 -0.67 15.14 -1.38
CA VAL A 36 -0.40 16.06 -2.50
C VAL A 36 -1.62 16.02 -3.42
N SER A 37 -2.30 17.15 -3.56
CA SER A 37 -3.39 17.35 -4.51
C SER A 37 -2.91 18.12 -5.75
N PRO A 38 -3.68 18.11 -6.86
CA PRO A 38 -3.41 19.00 -7.99
C PRO A 38 -3.33 20.48 -7.57
N ASP A 39 -4.21 20.91 -6.66
CA ASP A 39 -4.25 22.28 -6.14
C ASP A 39 -2.99 22.63 -5.33
N THR A 40 -2.43 21.67 -4.59
CA THR A 40 -1.16 21.85 -3.85
C THR A 40 -0.01 22.27 -4.76
N VAL A 41 -0.03 21.84 -6.03
CA VAL A 41 1.02 22.13 -7.02
C VAL A 41 0.56 23.05 -8.16
N GLY A 42 -0.65 23.60 -8.08
CA GLY A 42 -1.17 24.56 -9.06
C GLY A 42 -1.49 23.96 -10.44
N VAL A 43 -1.83 22.68 -10.53
CA VAL A 43 -2.19 22.02 -11.80
C VAL A 43 -3.61 21.48 -11.78
N LYS A 44 -4.17 21.18 -12.96
CA LYS A 44 -5.54 20.62 -13.05
C LYS A 44 -5.59 19.15 -12.67
N LYS A 45 -4.50 18.40 -12.90
CA LYS A 45 -4.45 16.95 -12.68
C LYS A 45 -3.04 16.47 -12.39
N LEU A 46 -2.93 15.56 -11.44
CA LEU A 46 -1.76 14.73 -11.23
C LEU A 46 -1.90 13.46 -12.08
N VAL A 47 -0.88 13.12 -12.86
CA VAL A 47 -0.84 11.91 -13.70
C VAL A 47 0.37 11.06 -13.33
N PRO A 48 0.34 9.72 -13.44
CA PRO A 48 1.54 8.91 -13.32
C PRO A 48 2.61 9.38 -14.31
N PHE A 49 3.88 9.28 -13.93
CA PHE A 49 4.98 9.45 -14.86
C PHE A 49 4.93 8.34 -15.92
N VAL A 50 4.83 8.72 -17.19
CA VAL A 50 4.88 7.84 -18.35
C VAL A 50 5.78 8.53 -19.38
N ASP A 51 6.66 7.77 -20.03
CA ASP A 51 7.53 8.31 -21.08
C ASP A 51 6.69 8.89 -22.22
N GLY A 52 6.80 10.20 -22.48
CA GLY A 52 6.06 10.90 -23.53
C GLY A 52 5.74 12.36 -23.24
N ASN A 53 5.04 13.02 -24.17
CA ASN A 53 4.63 14.42 -24.02
C ASN A 53 3.51 14.55 -22.99
N GLN A 54 3.73 15.39 -21.97
CA GLN A 54 2.74 15.70 -20.94
C GLN A 54 1.65 16.62 -21.50
N ALA A 55 0.39 16.34 -21.14
CA ALA A 55 -0.72 17.21 -21.51
C ALA A 55 -0.61 18.56 -20.77
N PRO A 56 -0.96 19.69 -21.40
CA PRO A 56 -0.94 21.00 -20.74
C PRO A 56 -1.79 21.02 -19.46
N GLY A 57 -1.27 21.63 -18.40
CA GLY A 57 -1.95 21.74 -17.11
C GLY A 57 -1.96 20.46 -16.27
N THR A 58 -1.06 19.51 -16.57
CA THR A 58 -0.83 18.31 -15.76
C THR A 58 0.55 18.35 -15.11
N ALA A 59 0.71 17.67 -13.97
CA ALA A 59 2.01 17.35 -13.40
C ALA A 59 2.14 15.84 -13.22
N THR A 60 3.34 15.32 -13.45
CA THR A 60 3.64 13.91 -13.29
C THR A 60 4.01 13.56 -11.85
N VAL A 61 3.56 12.39 -11.41
CA VAL A 61 3.89 11.77 -10.13
C VAL A 61 4.76 10.54 -10.39
N PRO A 62 5.97 10.45 -9.83
CA PRO A 62 6.79 9.24 -9.93
C PRO A 62 6.12 8.13 -9.11
N MET A 63 5.62 7.11 -9.80
CA MET A 63 4.97 5.97 -9.15
C MET A 63 6.04 4.89 -8.91
N PRO A 64 6.18 4.37 -7.67
CA PRO A 64 7.18 3.35 -7.36
C PRO A 64 6.78 1.95 -7.88
N PHE A 65 5.63 1.83 -8.55
CA PHE A 65 5.09 0.61 -9.12
C PHE A 65 4.44 0.91 -10.47
N GLN A 66 4.30 -0.11 -11.30
CA GLN A 66 3.70 -0.01 -12.62
C GLN A 66 2.18 0.15 -12.51
N THR A 67 1.65 1.36 -12.76
CA THR A 67 0.23 1.67 -12.58
C THR A 67 -0.67 1.14 -13.71
N GLN A 68 -0.12 0.93 -14.90
CA GLN A 68 -0.88 0.48 -16.08
C GLN A 68 -1.07 -1.05 -16.12
N ALA A 69 -0.40 -1.79 -15.25
CA ALA A 69 -0.34 -3.26 -15.27
C ALA A 69 -0.67 -3.88 -13.91
N LEU A 70 -1.53 -3.25 -13.11
CA LEU A 70 -2.05 -3.93 -11.92
C LEU A 70 -3.00 -5.03 -12.39
N GLU A 71 -2.52 -6.27 -12.34
CA GLU A 71 -3.28 -7.45 -12.69
C GLU A 71 -4.09 -7.94 -11.48
N ARG A 72 -5.34 -8.33 -11.74
CA ARG A 72 -6.16 -8.98 -10.72
C ARG A 72 -5.54 -10.35 -10.43
N TYR A 73 -5.49 -10.72 -9.16
CA TYR A 73 -5.11 -12.06 -8.74
C TYR A 73 -5.94 -13.11 -9.47
N SER A 74 -5.26 -14.14 -9.97
CA SER A 74 -5.89 -15.33 -10.52
C SER A 74 -6.48 -16.20 -9.42
N ASP A 75 -7.23 -17.23 -9.80
CA ASP A 75 -7.81 -18.18 -8.85
C ASP A 75 -6.76 -19.06 -8.13
N LYS A 76 -5.50 -19.02 -8.58
CA LYS A 76 -4.37 -19.73 -7.96
C LYS A 76 -3.55 -18.84 -7.02
N ASP A 77 -3.72 -17.53 -7.13
CA ASP A 77 -2.97 -16.58 -6.32
C ASP A 77 -3.60 -16.44 -4.93
N GLU A 78 -2.75 -16.25 -3.94
CA GLU A 78 -3.15 -15.97 -2.58
C GLU A 78 -2.36 -14.78 -2.02
N PRO A 79 -2.97 -13.96 -1.16
CA PRO A 79 -2.22 -12.93 -0.47
C PRO A 79 -1.17 -13.58 0.43
N TRP A 80 0.03 -13.01 0.43
CA TRP A 80 1.08 -13.45 1.36
C TRP A 80 0.60 -13.34 2.81
N ALA A 81 0.76 -14.44 3.53
CA ALA A 81 0.59 -14.55 4.97
C ALA A 81 1.92 -14.94 5.61
N TRP A 82 2.33 -14.19 6.63
CA TRP A 82 3.63 -14.36 7.30
C TRP A 82 3.70 -15.59 8.20
N ASP A 83 2.54 -16.04 8.67
CA ASP A 83 2.34 -17.20 9.56
C ASP A 83 1.99 -18.49 8.80
N LYS A 84 1.96 -18.42 7.46
CA LYS A 84 1.68 -19.56 6.60
C LYS A 84 2.97 -20.26 6.20
N THR A 85 2.94 -21.60 6.21
CA THR A 85 3.96 -22.45 5.57
C THR A 85 3.58 -22.67 4.11
N TYR A 86 4.56 -22.56 3.21
CA TYR A 86 4.36 -22.76 1.78
C TYR A 86 5.03 -24.06 1.32
N ASP A 87 4.33 -24.84 0.51
CA ASP A 87 4.85 -26.14 0.04
C ASP A 87 5.95 -25.98 -1.01
N THR A 88 5.99 -24.83 -1.69
CA THR A 88 7.04 -24.51 -2.66
C THR A 88 8.15 -23.71 -2.00
N PRO A 89 9.43 -24.07 -2.21
CA PRO A 89 10.53 -23.29 -1.68
C PRO A 89 10.60 -21.91 -2.36
N ASP A 90 11.11 -20.94 -1.62
CA ASP A 90 11.39 -19.61 -2.13
C ASP A 90 12.62 -19.59 -3.05
N ARG A 91 13.07 -18.39 -3.44
CA ARG A 91 14.22 -18.24 -4.34
C ARG A 91 15.55 -18.76 -3.75
N GLU A 92 15.66 -18.86 -2.43
CA GLU A 92 16.85 -19.34 -1.72
C GLU A 92 16.72 -20.82 -1.31
N GLY A 93 15.53 -21.42 -1.45
CA GLY A 93 15.27 -22.83 -1.15
C GLY A 93 14.41 -23.08 0.09
N TYR A 94 13.94 -22.05 0.78
CA TYR A 94 13.21 -22.19 2.06
C TYR A 94 11.69 -22.26 1.87
N HIS A 95 11.02 -23.08 2.67
CA HIS A 95 9.55 -23.23 2.66
C HIS A 95 8.85 -22.27 3.63
N SER A 96 9.60 -21.66 4.54
CA SER A 96 9.07 -20.67 5.49
C SER A 96 10.16 -19.73 6.02
N LEU A 97 9.74 -18.58 6.54
CA LEU A 97 10.63 -17.66 7.24
C LEU A 97 11.26 -18.29 8.48
N GLN A 98 10.53 -19.17 9.17
CA GLN A 98 11.03 -19.85 10.37
C GLN A 98 12.22 -20.77 10.02
N GLU A 99 12.15 -21.45 8.89
CA GLU A 99 13.23 -22.29 8.37
C GLU A 99 14.46 -21.44 8.02
N ALA A 100 14.26 -20.36 7.26
CA ALA A 100 15.32 -19.42 6.90
C ALA A 100 16.02 -18.77 8.10
N MET A 101 15.27 -18.48 9.18
CA MET A 101 15.82 -17.86 10.40
C MET A 101 16.60 -18.83 11.31
N ASN A 102 16.45 -20.14 11.11
CA ASN A 102 17.13 -21.15 11.91
C ASN A 102 18.45 -21.62 11.30
N GLU A 103 18.79 -21.15 10.09
CA GLU A 103 20.09 -21.45 9.47
C GLU A 103 21.23 -20.71 10.18
N PRO A 104 22.37 -21.37 10.43
CA PRO A 104 23.56 -20.69 10.93
C PRO A 104 24.09 -19.74 9.84
N HIS A 105 24.11 -18.44 10.14
CA HIS A 105 24.80 -17.47 9.30
C HIS A 105 26.31 -17.76 9.34
N GLU A 106 26.87 -18.29 8.24
CA GLU A 106 28.32 -18.38 8.02
C GLU A 106 28.99 -17.01 7.88
#